data_AF-A0A0C2N547-F1
#
_entry.id   AF-A0A0C2N547-F1
#
_cell.length_a   1.000
_cell.length_b   1.000
_cell.length_c   1.000
_cell.angle_alpha   90.00
_cell.angle_beta   90.00
_cell.angle_gamma   90.00
#
_symmetry.space_group_name_H-M   'P 1'
#
loop_
_entity.id
_entity.type
_entity.pdbx_description
1 polymer ?
#
loop_
_entity_poly.entity_id
_entity_poly.type
_entity_poly.pdbx_seq_one_letter_code
_entity_poly.pdbx_strand_id
1 'polypeptide(L)'
;MKGKKDINLDVRKIIIEIVINDGKTRREAAKTPGIPRSAVNKILKKDNESGDVEARHRGGSKHAAISDEIKQRLVQLINGNTTTTIEGIKNTIQCPVSLVTVWRWVKE
;
A
#
# COMPACT_ATOMS: atom_id res chain seq x y z
N MET A 1 -12.31 -7.71 -19.37
CA MET A 1 -12.79 -8.26 -18.07
C MET A 1 -13.32 -7.10 -17.22
N LYS A 2 -14.61 -7.11 -16.85
CA LYS A 2 -15.19 -6.08 -15.95
C LYS A 2 -14.46 -6.18 -14.60
N GLY A 3 -13.75 -5.13 -14.20
CA GLY A 3 -13.07 -5.09 -12.90
C GLY A 3 -14.07 -5.33 -11.78
N LYS A 4 -13.81 -6.31 -10.90
CA LYS A 4 -14.65 -6.54 -9.72
C LYS A 4 -14.54 -5.32 -8.81
N LYS A 5 -15.61 -4.52 -8.74
CA LYS A 5 -15.71 -3.35 -7.87
C LYS A 5 -15.58 -3.80 -6.42
N ASP A 6 -14.73 -3.12 -5.64
CA ASP A 6 -14.57 -3.44 -4.22
C ASP A 6 -15.82 -3.06 -3.44
N ILE A 7 -16.06 -3.81 -2.36
CA ILE A 7 -17.14 -3.52 -1.40
C ILE A 7 -16.82 -2.18 -0.73
N ASN A 8 -17.82 -1.30 -0.65
CA ASN A 8 -17.72 -0.01 0.01
C ASN A 8 -17.20 -0.16 1.45
N LEU A 9 -16.33 0.75 1.87
CA LEU A 9 -15.75 0.81 3.21
C LEU A 9 -16.81 0.81 4.31
N ASP A 10 -17.90 1.56 4.13
CA ASP A 10 -18.97 1.65 5.14
C ASP A 10 -19.59 0.27 5.39
N VAL A 11 -19.80 -0.47 4.31
CA VAL A 11 -20.37 -1.81 4.40
C VAL A 11 -19.40 -2.80 5.05
N ARG A 12 -18.09 -2.63 4.86
CA ARG A 12 -17.06 -3.42 5.55
C ARG A 12 -17.07 -3.14 7.06
N LYS A 13 -17.17 -1.87 7.46
CA LYS A 13 -17.27 -1.45 8.86
C LYS A 13 -18.52 -2.05 9.52
N ILE A 14 -19.67 -1.94 8.86
CA ILE A 14 -20.94 -2.53 9.34
C ILE A 14 -20.79 -4.04 9.55
N ILE A 15 -20.14 -4.77 8.64
CA ILE A 15 -19.91 -6.22 8.80
C ILE A 15 -19.07 -6.53 10.05
N ILE A 16 -18.01 -5.76 10.28
CA ILE A 16 -17.11 -5.96 11.44
C ILE A 16 -17.86 -5.67 12.73
N GLU A 17 -18.58 -4.55 12.79
CA GLU A 17 -19.39 -4.16 13.95
C GLU A 17 -20.44 -5.22 14.29
N ILE A 18 -21.19 -5.73 13.30
CA ILE A 18 -22.21 -6.77 13.51
C ILE A 18 -21.59 -8.08 14.07
N VAL A 19 -20.36 -8.42 13.69
CA VAL A 19 -19.76 -9.71 14.11
C VAL A 19 -18.97 -9.58 15.41
N ILE A 20 -18.25 -8.47 15.59
CA ILE A 20 -17.35 -8.26 16.73
C ILE A 20 -18.11 -7.61 17.90
N ASN A 21 -18.90 -6.56 17.65
CA ASN A 21 -19.60 -5.83 18.71
C ASN A 21 -20.94 -6.50 19.06
N ASP A 22 -21.75 -6.87 18.05
CA ASP A 22 -23.06 -7.48 18.30
C ASP A 22 -22.99 -9.02 18.50
N GLY A 23 -21.83 -9.64 18.28
CA GLY A 23 -21.64 -11.09 18.40
C GLY A 23 -22.45 -11.95 17.42
N LYS A 24 -22.99 -11.36 16.33
CA LYS A 24 -23.83 -12.08 15.37
C LYS A 24 -23.01 -13.05 14.52
N THR A 25 -23.67 -14.09 14.02
CA THR A 25 -23.00 -15.08 13.17
C THR A 25 -22.65 -14.48 11.80
N ARG A 26 -21.60 -15.02 11.16
CA ARG A 26 -21.21 -14.63 9.79
C ARG A 26 -22.34 -14.80 8.76
N ARG A 27 -23.34 -15.64 9.05
CA ARG A 27 -24.52 -15.84 8.20
C ARG A 27 -25.49 -14.67 8.33
N GLU A 28 -25.70 -14.17 9.54
CA GLU A 28 -26.55 -13.00 9.81
C GLU A 28 -25.89 -11.72 9.28
N ALA A 29 -24.58 -11.57 9.51
CA ALA A 29 -23.79 -10.46 8.99
C ALA A 29 -23.77 -10.39 7.45
N ALA A 30 -23.99 -11.51 6.75
CA ALA A 30 -24.11 -11.56 5.30
C ALA A 30 -25.51 -11.10 4.81
N LYS A 31 -26.56 -11.40 5.57
CA LYS A 31 -27.95 -11.06 5.20
C LYS A 31 -28.20 -9.56 5.28
N THR A 32 -27.70 -8.90 6.31
CA THR A 32 -27.98 -7.46 6.57
C THR A 32 -27.58 -6.56 5.39
N PRO A 33 -26.34 -6.60 4.87
CA PRO A 33 -25.93 -5.80 3.72
C PRO A 33 -26.16 -6.50 2.37
N GLY A 34 -26.75 -7.71 2.34
CA GLY A 34 -26.96 -8.48 1.10
C GLY A 34 -25.65 -8.93 0.43
N ILE A 35 -24.62 -9.25 1.20
CA ILE A 35 -23.28 -9.60 0.69
C ILE A 35 -23.05 -11.11 0.74
N PRO A 36 -22.37 -11.70 -0.26
CA PRO A 36 -21.99 -13.12 -0.21
C PRO A 36 -21.18 -13.46 1.04
N ARG A 37 -21.51 -14.58 1.69
CA ARG A 37 -20.79 -15.06 2.88
C ARG A 37 -19.27 -15.19 2.69
N SER A 38 -18.84 -15.51 1.48
CA SER A 38 -17.41 -15.58 1.13
C SER A 38 -16.71 -14.23 1.20
N ALA A 39 -17.40 -13.14 0.89
CA ALA A 39 -16.87 -11.78 1.04
C ALA A 39 -16.81 -11.36 2.52
N VAL A 40 -17.84 -11.67 3.31
CA VAL A 40 -17.83 -11.47 4.78
C VAL A 40 -16.60 -12.16 5.40
N ASN A 41 -16.37 -13.43 5.08
CA ASN A 41 -15.22 -14.17 5.57
C ASN A 41 -13.87 -13.52 5.19
N LYS A 42 -13.75 -12.98 3.97
CA LYS A 42 -12.54 -12.30 3.53
C LYS A 42 -12.28 -10.99 4.27
N ILE A 43 -13.35 -10.22 4.53
CA ILE A 43 -13.26 -8.96 5.29
C ILE A 43 -12.79 -9.26 6.71
N LEU A 44 -13.48 -10.17 7.41
CA LEU A 44 -13.13 -10.54 8.79
C LEU A 44 -11.72 -11.16 8.89
N LYS A 45 -11.32 -11.95 7.90
CA LYS A 45 -9.95 -12.50 7.87
C LYS A 45 -8.91 -11.38 7.74
N LYS A 46 -9.13 -10.41 6.86
CA LYS A 46 -8.20 -9.27 6.70
C LYS A 46 -8.13 -8.44 7.99
N ASP A 47 -9.28 -8.16 8.58
CA ASP A 47 -9.38 -7.42 9.84
C ASP A 47 -8.60 -8.12 10.96
N ASN A 48 -8.78 -9.42 11.14
CA ASN A 48 -8.01 -10.20 12.12
C ASN A 48 -6.49 -10.25 11.83
N GLU A 49 -6.08 -10.26 10.56
CA GLU A 49 -4.66 -10.38 10.19
C GLU A 49 -3.90 -9.05 10.25
N SER A 50 -4.59 -7.92 10.01
CA SER A 50 -3.92 -6.62 9.81
C SER A 50 -4.54 -5.46 10.59
N GLY A 51 -5.70 -5.64 11.22
CA GLY A 51 -6.50 -4.57 11.82
C GLY A 51 -7.05 -3.56 10.79
N ASP A 52 -6.87 -3.83 9.50
CA ASP A 52 -7.23 -2.91 8.42
C ASP A 52 -8.52 -3.35 7.71
N VAL A 53 -9.50 -2.45 7.76
CA VAL A 53 -10.84 -2.63 7.17
C VAL A 53 -10.86 -2.36 5.67
N GLU A 54 -9.92 -1.58 5.14
CA GLU A 54 -9.93 -1.13 3.76
C GLU A 54 -9.70 -2.27 2.76
N ALA A 55 -9.95 -2.05 1.48
CA ALA A 55 -9.49 -3.00 0.47
C ALA A 55 -7.97 -2.84 0.29
N ARG A 56 -7.24 -3.93 0.02
CA ARG A 56 -5.85 -3.77 -0.43
C ARG A 56 -5.83 -3.00 -1.75
N HIS A 57 -4.86 -2.12 -1.90
CA HIS A 57 -4.64 -1.42 -3.16
C HIS A 57 -4.46 -2.44 -4.30
N ARG A 58 -5.18 -2.23 -5.40
CA ARG A 58 -5.15 -3.12 -6.57
C ARG A 58 -4.41 -2.44 -7.72
N GLY A 59 -3.40 -3.13 -8.24
CA GLY A 59 -2.57 -2.60 -9.32
C GLY A 59 -1.38 -1.79 -8.79
N GLY A 60 -0.77 -1.03 -9.69
CA GLY A 60 0.53 -0.38 -9.46
C GLY A 60 1.69 -1.27 -9.89
N SER A 61 2.66 -0.68 -10.58
CA SER A 61 3.95 -1.33 -10.78
C SER A 61 4.71 -1.27 -9.47
N LYS A 62 5.31 -2.38 -9.05
CA LYS A 62 6.34 -2.32 -8.02
C LYS A 62 7.46 -1.44 -8.58
N HIS A 63 7.77 -0.32 -7.93
CA HIS A 63 8.98 0.43 -8.28
C HIS A 63 10.20 -0.44 -7.96
N ALA A 64 11.27 -0.29 -8.74
CA ALA A 64 12.54 -0.93 -8.42
C ALA A 64 12.94 -0.54 -7.00
N ALA A 65 12.95 -1.52 -6.10
CA ALA A 65 13.24 -1.31 -4.69
C ALA A 65 14.74 -1.07 -4.55
N ILE A 66 15.12 0.20 -4.41
CA ILE A 66 16.42 0.56 -3.87
C ILE A 66 16.32 0.54 -2.35
N SER A 67 17.36 0.04 -1.69
CA SER A 67 17.42 -0.03 -0.23
C SER A 67 17.29 1.36 0.40
N ASP A 68 16.68 1.44 1.58
CA ASP A 68 16.55 2.71 2.30
C ASP A 68 17.91 3.32 2.66
N GLU A 69 18.95 2.50 2.79
CA GLU A 69 20.35 2.93 2.95
C GLU A 69 20.84 3.80 1.78
N ILE A 70 20.54 3.39 0.54
CA ILE A 70 20.93 4.13 -0.65
C ILE A 70 20.16 5.46 -0.72
N LYS A 71 18.88 5.46 -0.31
CA LYS A 71 18.11 6.72 -0.22
C LYS A 71 18.69 7.68 0.81
N GLN A 72 19.04 7.20 2.00
CA GLN A 72 19.63 8.03 3.05
C GLN A 72 20.96 8.65 2.60
N ARG A 73 21.82 7.87 1.93
CA ARG A 73 23.07 8.39 1.35
C ARG A 73 22.80 9.46 0.28
N LEU A 74 21.78 9.28 -0.54
CA LEU A 74 21.38 10.23 -1.57
C LEU A 74 20.92 11.57 -0.96
N VAL A 75 20.10 11.52 0.09
CA VAL A 75 19.67 12.71 0.84
C VAL A 75 20.86 13.44 1.49
N GLN A 76 21.79 12.70 2.11
CA GLN A 76 22.99 13.29 2.71
C GLN A 76 23.87 14.02 1.68
N LEU A 77 24.03 13.44 0.49
CA LEU A 77 24.82 14.05 -0.58
C LEU A 77 24.18 15.32 -1.16
N ILE A 78 22.86 15.32 -1.33
CA ILE A 78 22.12 16.51 -1.80
C ILE A 78 22.19 17.63 -0.77
N ASN A 79 21.95 17.31 0.51
CA ASN A 79 21.99 18.29 1.60
C ASN A 79 23.40 18.85 1.86
N GLY A 80 24.44 18.05 1.61
CA GLY A 80 25.83 18.44 1.81
C GLY A 80 26.44 19.23 0.65
N ASN A 81 25.92 19.10 -0.58
CA ASN A 81 26.49 19.73 -1.78
C ASN A 81 25.42 20.07 -2.83
N THR A 82 25.00 21.33 -2.88
CA THR A 82 24.00 21.84 -3.84
C THR A 82 24.49 21.95 -5.29
N THR A 83 25.78 21.75 -5.55
CA THR A 83 26.42 21.88 -6.88
C THR A 83 26.78 20.56 -7.54
N THR A 84 26.47 19.41 -6.93
CA THR A 84 26.86 18.10 -7.47
C THR A 84 25.93 17.70 -8.62
N THR A 85 26.50 17.27 -9.75
CA THR A 85 25.71 16.75 -10.88
C THR A 85 25.07 15.40 -10.52
N ILE A 86 23.95 15.08 -11.17
CA ILE A 86 23.23 13.79 -10.98
C ILE A 86 24.14 12.60 -11.33
N GLU A 87 25.01 12.76 -12.32
CA GLU A 87 26.05 11.78 -12.65
C GLU A 87 27.07 11.60 -11.52
N GLY A 88 27.52 12.71 -10.91
CA GLY A 88 28.37 12.69 -9.73
C GLY A 88 27.74 11.90 -8.58
N ILE A 89 26.47 12.19 -8.28
CA ILE A 89 25.70 11.49 -7.23
C ILE A 89 25.62 9.99 -7.53
N LYS A 90 25.30 9.61 -8.77
CA LYS A 90 25.23 8.19 -9.16
C LYS A 90 26.57 7.49 -8.98
N ASN A 91 27.66 8.12 -9.38
CA ASN A 91 29.01 7.57 -9.28
C ASN A 91 29.46 7.40 -7.82
N THR A 92 29.16 8.38 -6.95
CA THR A 92 29.49 8.32 -5.52
C THR A 92 28.74 7.21 -4.79
N ILE A 93 27.48 6.96 -5.17
CA ILE A 93 26.63 5.96 -4.50
C ILE A 93 26.79 4.56 -5.14
N GLN A 94 27.51 4.45 -6.27
CA GLN A 94 27.57 3.24 -7.10
C GLN A 94 26.17 2.64 -7.36
N CYS A 95 25.22 3.53 -7.66
CA CYS A 95 23.82 3.15 -7.70
C CYS A 95 23.51 2.38 -8.99
N PRO A 96 22.93 1.15 -8.95
CA PRO A 96 22.68 0.33 -10.13
C PRO A 96 21.47 0.80 -10.98
N VAL A 97 20.94 2.01 -10.74
CA VAL A 97 19.78 2.53 -11.47
C VAL A 97 20.14 3.59 -12.51
N SER A 98 19.19 3.86 -13.40
CA SER A 98 19.31 4.87 -14.44
C SER A 98 19.39 6.29 -13.85
N LEU A 99 20.05 7.21 -14.56
CA LEU A 99 20.11 8.63 -14.17
C LEU A 99 18.72 9.26 -14.05
N VAL A 100 17.77 8.84 -14.89
CA VAL A 100 16.37 9.30 -14.84
C VAL A 100 15.69 8.88 -13.53
N THR A 101 16.01 7.69 -13.02
CA THR A 101 15.50 7.21 -11.72
C THR A 101 16.04 8.07 -10.58
N VAL A 102 17.34 8.38 -10.62
CA VAL A 102 17.99 9.27 -9.64
C VAL A 102 17.34 10.67 -9.68
N TRP A 103 17.13 11.24 -10.87
CA TRP A 103 16.52 12.56 -11.01
C TRP A 103 15.08 12.63 -10.50
N ARG A 104 14.26 11.59 -10.74
CA ARG A 104 12.90 11.53 -10.21
C ARG A 104 12.88 11.65 -8.68
N TRP A 105 13.88 11.10 -7.99
CA TRP A 105 13.98 11.15 -6.53
C TRP A 105 14.54 12.46 -5.99
N VAL A 106 15.46 13.09 -6.71
CA VAL A 106 15.98 14.42 -6.32
C VAL A 106 14.86 15.48 -6.41
N LYS A 107 13.89 15.27 -7.29
CA LYS A 107 12.78 16.20 -7.53
C LYS A 107 11.59 16.02 -6.58
N GLU A 108 11.37 14.81 -6.05
CA GLU A 108 10.33 14.53 -5.05
C GLU A 108 10.66 15.15 -3.70
#